data_AF-A0A7W9S6G9-F1
#
_entry.id   AF-A0A7W9S6G9-F1
#
_cell.length_a   1.000
_cell.length_b   1.000
_cell.length_c   1.000
_cell.angle_alpha   90.00
_cell.angle_beta   90.00
_cell.angle_gamma   90.00
#
_symmetry.space_group_name_H-M   'P 1'
#
loop_
_entity.id
_entity.type
_entity.pdbx_description
1 polymer ?
#
loop_
_entity_poly.entity_id
_entity_poly.type
_entity_poly.pdbx_seq_one_letter_code
_entity_poly.pdbx_strand_id
1 'polypeptide(L)'
;MQLRQIAHARSGDKGDISQISVIAFDEVAYKLISSQITTETIRELFGAVIHGKVERFELPHLGILNFVLYRALSTGVTRSLALDPHGKCFSSLLLEIPVKPYSVEDLDRKNSADSG
;
A
#
# COMPACT_ATOMS: atom_id res chain seq x y z
N MET A 1 5.73 3.14 14.23
CA MET A 1 6.29 4.21 13.38
C MET A 1 5.33 4.47 12.22
N GLN A 2 5.42 5.58 11.50
CA GLN A 2 4.58 5.83 10.31
C GLN A 2 5.23 5.25 9.05
N LEU A 3 4.43 4.77 8.09
CA LEU A 3 4.91 4.23 6.82
C LEU A 3 5.80 5.25 6.06
N ARG A 4 5.46 6.54 6.12
CA ARG A 4 6.26 7.63 5.51
C ARG A 4 7.72 7.72 5.95
N GLN A 5 8.05 7.11 7.09
CA GLN A 5 9.42 7.13 7.62
C GLN A 5 10.31 6.08 6.95
N ILE A 6 9.71 5.08 6.29
CA ILE A 6 10.41 3.91 5.73
C ILE A 6 10.08 3.65 4.25
N ALA A 7 9.22 4.48 3.65
CA ALA A 7 8.81 4.35 2.26
C ALA A 7 8.33 5.68 1.65
N HIS A 8 8.38 5.73 0.32
CA HIS A 8 7.62 6.69 -0.48
C HIS A 8 6.43 6.00 -1.13
N ALA A 9 5.37 6.77 -1.40
CA ALA A 9 4.22 6.28 -2.16
C ALA A 9 3.94 7.16 -3.37
N ARG A 10 3.43 6.53 -4.42
CA ARG A 10 3.01 7.16 -5.67
C ARG A 10 1.62 6.66 -6.00
N SER A 11 0.72 7.53 -6.42
CA SER A 11 -0.56 7.11 -7.00
C SER A 11 -0.72 7.63 -8.42
N GLY A 12 -1.53 6.92 -9.20
CA GLY A 12 -1.90 7.29 -10.56
C GLY A 12 -3.25 6.70 -10.94
N ASP A 13 -3.93 7.33 -11.87
CA ASP A 13 -5.25 6.90 -12.34
C ASP A 13 -5.26 6.59 -13.84
N LYS A 14 -6.11 5.63 -14.22
CA LYS A 14 -6.44 5.35 -15.61
C LYS A 14 -7.90 4.93 -15.72
N GLY A 15 -8.77 5.87 -16.05
CA GLY A 15 -10.21 5.63 -16.17
C GLY A 15 -10.84 5.35 -14.80
N ASP A 16 -11.38 4.14 -14.61
CA ASP A 16 -11.99 3.70 -13.34
C ASP A 16 -11.04 2.84 -12.48
N ILE A 17 -9.74 2.89 -12.81
CA ILE A 17 -8.68 2.18 -12.10
C ILE A 17 -7.78 3.21 -11.44
N SER A 18 -7.51 3.03 -10.16
CA SER A 18 -6.45 3.74 -9.46
C SER A 18 -5.33 2.78 -9.10
N GLN A 19 -4.11 3.24 -9.11
CA GLN A 19 -2.93 2.48 -8.73
C GLN A 19 -2.21 3.21 -7.61
N ILE A 20 -1.70 2.44 -6.64
CA ILE A 20 -0.88 2.97 -5.55
C ILE A 20 0.35 2.09 -5.41
N SER A 21 1.54 2.68 -5.57
CA SER A 21 2.81 2.01 -5.37
C SER A 21 3.46 2.50 -4.09
N VAL A 22 3.92 1.58 -3.25
CA VAL A 22 4.76 1.82 -2.06
C VAL A 22 6.17 1.35 -2.39
N ILE A 23 7.14 2.23 -2.21
CA ILE A 23 8.55 2.02 -2.53
C ILE A 23 9.32 2.14 -1.22
N ALA A 24 9.81 1.02 -0.71
CA ALA A 24 10.59 0.96 0.51
C ALA A 24 11.97 1.62 0.33
N PHE A 25 12.53 2.18 1.40
CA PHE A 25 13.87 2.79 1.35
C PHE A 25 15.00 1.75 1.33
N ASP A 26 14.76 0.58 1.93
CA ASP A 26 15.71 -0.51 2.00
C ASP A 26 14.99 -1.87 2.08
N GLU A 27 15.75 -2.96 2.04
CA GLU A 27 15.22 -4.33 2.06
C GLU A 27 14.55 -4.70 3.39
N VAL A 28 15.02 -4.15 4.52
CA VAL A 28 14.45 -4.40 5.85
C VAL A 28 13.07 -3.75 5.95
N ALA A 29 12.97 -2.49 5.50
CA ALA A 29 11.72 -1.78 5.34
C ALA A 29 10.78 -2.53 4.40
N TYR A 30 11.27 -3.01 3.24
CA TYR A 30 10.44 -3.77 2.31
C TYR A 30 9.85 -5.03 2.97
N LYS A 31 10.66 -5.83 3.66
CA LYS A 31 10.21 -7.02 4.39
C LYS A 31 9.19 -6.71 5.48
N LEU A 32 9.29 -5.54 6.11
CA LEU A 32 8.36 -5.10 7.14
C LEU A 32 7.03 -4.60 6.55
N ILE A 33 7.10 -3.87 5.44
CA ILE A 33 5.94 -3.31 4.74
C ILE A 33 5.17 -4.44 4.06
N SER A 34 5.85 -5.39 3.42
CA SER A 34 5.22 -6.49 2.69
C SER A 34 4.39 -7.40 3.60
N SER A 35 4.77 -7.57 4.87
CA SER A 35 3.99 -8.36 5.83
C SER A 35 2.78 -7.61 6.41
N GLN A 36 2.79 -6.28 6.41
CA GLN A 36 1.77 -5.47 7.10
C GLN A 36 0.82 -4.72 6.16
N ILE A 37 1.29 -4.32 4.98
CA ILE A 37 0.49 -3.58 4.01
C ILE A 37 -0.07 -4.59 3.00
N THR A 38 -1.18 -5.23 3.35
CA THR A 38 -1.82 -6.26 2.54
C THR A 38 -2.98 -5.70 1.72
N THR A 39 -3.57 -6.53 0.85
CA THR A 39 -4.81 -6.17 0.15
C THR A 39 -5.93 -5.81 1.12
N GLU A 40 -5.99 -6.47 2.27
CA GLU A 40 -6.96 -6.22 3.34
C GLU A 40 -6.75 -4.86 3.97
N THR A 41 -5.49 -4.51 4.30
CA THR A 41 -5.13 -3.18 4.82
C THR A 41 -5.57 -2.06 3.87
N ILE A 42 -5.36 -2.26 2.57
CA ILE A 42 -5.79 -1.30 1.53
C ILE A 42 -7.32 -1.22 1.48
N ARG A 43 -8.03 -2.35 1.57
CA ARG A 43 -9.51 -2.36 1.59
C ARG A 43 -10.07 -1.71 2.85
N GLU A 44 -9.44 -1.88 4.00
CA GLU A 44 -9.86 -1.21 5.24
C GLU A 44 -9.66 0.31 5.13
N LEU A 45 -8.53 0.74 4.58
CA LEU A 45 -8.22 2.17 4.44
C LEU A 45 -9.12 2.87 3.42
N PHE A 46 -9.39 2.24 2.28
CA PHE A 46 -10.09 2.85 1.15
C PHE A 46 -11.46 2.24 0.87
N GLY A 47 -12.01 1.42 1.78
CA GLY A 47 -13.22 0.63 1.56
C GLY A 47 -14.48 1.45 1.25
N ALA A 48 -14.52 2.71 1.69
CA ALA A 48 -15.60 3.63 1.34
C ALA A 48 -15.57 4.09 -0.12
N VAL A 49 -14.42 3.99 -0.79
CA VAL A 49 -14.18 4.53 -2.15
C VAL A 49 -13.97 3.42 -3.17
N ILE A 50 -13.45 2.25 -2.75
CA ILE A 50 -13.20 1.10 -3.64
C ILE A 50 -14.45 0.23 -3.71
N HIS A 51 -15.07 0.19 -4.89
CA HIS A 51 -16.23 -0.68 -5.15
C HIS A 51 -15.88 -1.97 -5.91
N GLY A 52 -14.59 -2.19 -6.22
CA GLY A 52 -14.11 -3.35 -6.96
C GLY A 52 -13.05 -4.18 -6.22
N LYS A 53 -12.31 -4.98 -6.99
CA LYS A 53 -11.21 -5.79 -6.45
C LYS A 53 -9.97 -4.93 -6.17
N VAL A 54 -9.14 -5.40 -5.24
CA VAL A 54 -7.81 -4.84 -4.96
C VAL A 54 -6.83 -5.94 -5.30
N GLU A 55 -5.87 -5.67 -6.19
CA GLU A 55 -4.81 -6.60 -6.54
C GLU A 55 -3.47 -6.05 -6.06
N ARG A 56 -2.63 -6.91 -5.51
CA ARG A 56 -1.28 -6.59 -5.04
C ARG A 56 -0.27 -7.27 -5.94
N PHE A 57 0.71 -6.49 -6.40
CA PHE A 57 1.84 -6.93 -7.19
C PHE A 57 3.13 -6.59 -6.44
N GLU A 58 4.02 -7.57 -6.32
CA GLU A 58 5.27 -7.41 -5.57
C GLU A 58 6.45 -7.39 -6.52
N LEU A 59 7.36 -6.44 -6.30
CA LEU A 59 8.64 -6.39 -6.97
C LEU A 59 9.75 -6.36 -5.90
N PRO A 60 10.08 -7.52 -5.29
CA PRO A 60 11.00 -7.60 -4.15
C PRO A 60 12.38 -7.01 -4.43
N HIS A 61 12.93 -7.27 -5.61
CA HIS A 61 14.23 -6.77 -6.05
C HIS A 61 14.29 -5.24 -6.19
N LEU A 62 13.13 -4.58 -6.32
CA LEU A 62 13.02 -3.12 -6.40
C LEU A 62 12.50 -2.51 -5.08
N GLY A 63 12.12 -3.33 -4.10
CA GLY A 63 11.49 -2.88 -2.87
C GLY A 63 10.10 -2.28 -3.07
N ILE A 64 9.34 -2.73 -4.08
CA ILE A 64 8.06 -2.12 -4.46
C ILE A 64 6.89 -3.06 -4.16
N LEU A 65 5.83 -2.51 -3.58
CA LEU A 65 4.49 -3.09 -3.55
C LEU A 65 3.56 -2.21 -4.36
N ASN A 66 2.92 -2.75 -5.38
CA ASN A 66 1.98 -2.02 -6.22
C ASN A 66 0.58 -2.58 -6.06
N PHE A 67 -0.37 -1.70 -5.74
CA PHE A 67 -1.77 -2.02 -5.59
C PHE A 67 -2.56 -1.46 -6.78
N VAL A 68 -3.43 -2.28 -7.34
CA VAL A 68 -4.38 -1.87 -8.37
C VAL A 68 -5.78 -1.94 -7.77
N LEU A 69 -6.43 -0.78 -7.71
CA LEU A 69 -7.74 -0.56 -7.14
C LEU A 69 -8.75 -0.44 -8.29
N TYR A 70 -9.57 -1.46 -8.47
CA TYR A 70 -10.60 -1.45 -9.50
C TYR A 70 -11.86 -0.77 -8.98
N ARG A 71 -12.54 -0.01 -9.85
CA ARG A 71 -13.76 0.72 -9.50
C ARG A 71 -13.56 1.66 -8.31
N ALA A 72 -12.40 2.30 -8.29
CA ALA A 72 -11.95 3.17 -7.20
C ALA A 72 -12.16 4.66 -7.51
N LEU A 73 -12.65 4.99 -8.71
CA LEU A 73 -12.88 6.36 -9.15
C LEU A 73 -14.33 6.46 -9.62
N SER A 74 -15.17 7.20 -8.89
CA SER A 74 -16.56 7.39 -9.30
C SER A 74 -16.63 7.82 -10.78
N THR A 75 -17.47 7.14 -11.56
CA THR A 75 -17.49 7.05 -13.03
C THR A 75 -17.81 8.36 -13.78
N GLY A 76 -17.40 9.52 -13.27
CA GLY A 76 -17.59 10.81 -13.92
C GLY A 76 -16.80 11.88 -13.20
N VAL A 77 -15.62 12.22 -13.73
CA VAL A 77 -14.79 13.36 -13.30
C VAL A 77 -15.60 14.68 -13.28
N THR A 78 -16.69 14.75 -14.06
CA THR A 78 -17.59 15.91 -14.14
C THR A 78 -18.81 15.88 -13.20
N ARG A 79 -19.08 14.76 -12.50
CA ARG A 79 -20.25 14.59 -11.59
C ARG A 79 -19.91 14.04 -10.21
N SER A 80 -18.66 13.67 -9.95
CA SER A 80 -18.24 13.14 -8.67
C SER A 80 -18.15 14.26 -7.62
N LEU A 81 -18.81 14.09 -6.48
CA LEU A 81 -18.63 14.92 -5.29
C LEU A 81 -17.36 14.53 -4.51
N ALA A 82 -16.57 13.59 -5.01
CA ALA A 82 -15.32 13.19 -4.38
C ALA A 82 -14.33 14.36 -4.39
N LEU A 83 -13.81 14.70 -3.21
CA LEU A 83 -12.78 15.74 -3.02
C LEU A 83 -11.48 15.46 -3.80
N ASP A 84 -11.22 14.19 -4.12
CA ASP A 84 -10.07 13.75 -4.92
C ASP A 84 -10.53 12.76 -6.01
N PRO A 85 -11.11 13.25 -7.12
CA PRO A 85 -11.69 12.41 -8.16
C PRO A 85 -10.64 11.63 -8.97
N HIS A 86 -9.34 11.87 -8.74
CA HIS A 86 -8.22 11.20 -9.41
C HIS A 86 -7.39 10.31 -8.46
N GLY A 87 -7.75 10.22 -7.17
CA GLY A 87 -7.00 9.41 -6.20
C GLY A 87 -5.54 9.87 -5.98
N LYS A 88 -5.23 11.15 -6.22
CA LYS A 88 -3.88 11.71 -6.03
C LYS A 88 -3.47 11.72 -4.55
N CYS A 89 -4.43 11.89 -3.64
CA CYS A 89 -4.25 11.87 -2.21
C CYS A 89 -4.13 10.46 -1.62
N PHE A 90 -4.46 9.40 -2.38
CA PHE A 90 -4.36 8.03 -1.86
C PHE A 90 -2.96 7.66 -1.41
N SER A 91 -1.93 8.12 -2.14
CA SER A 91 -0.54 7.94 -1.74
C SER A 91 -0.24 8.60 -0.39
N SER A 92 -0.78 9.78 -0.12
CA SER A 92 -0.57 10.49 1.15
C SER A 92 -1.29 9.80 2.31
N LEU A 93 -2.54 9.36 2.10
CA LEU A 93 -3.30 8.64 3.12
C LEU A 93 -2.64 7.30 3.48
N LEU A 94 -2.12 6.57 2.48
CA LEU A 94 -1.43 5.31 2.71
C LEU A 94 -0.16 5.50 3.57
N LEU A 95 0.56 6.60 3.35
CA LEU A 95 1.79 6.91 4.08
C LEU A 95 1.56 7.24 5.57
N GLU A 96 0.32 7.51 5.98
CA GLU A 96 -0.05 7.75 7.38
C GLU A 96 -0.31 6.46 8.16
N ILE A 97 -0.37 5.29 7.51
CA ILE A 97 -0.58 4.01 8.19
C ILE A 97 0.54 3.76 9.22
N PRO A 98 0.18 3.38 10.47
CA PRO A 98 1.17 2.94 11.44
C PRO A 98 1.71 1.55 11.06
N VAL A 99 3.03 1.44 11.00
CA VAL A 99 3.76 0.19 10.80
C VAL A 99 4.44 -0.18 12.13
N LYS A 100 4.25 -1.43 12.55
CA LYS A 100 4.92 -2.01 13.72
C LYS A 100 6.36 -2.37 13.32
N PRO A 101 7.39 -1.94 14.05
CA PRO A 101 8.76 -2.43 13.83
C PRO A 101 8.85 -3.92 14.20
N TYR A 102 9.87 -4.62 13.71
CA TYR A 102 10.19 -5.96 14.19
C TYR A 102 10.46 -5.90 15.70
N SER A 103 9.80 -6.77 16.45
CA SER A 103 10.15 -7.03 17.84
C SER A 103 11.38 -7.94 17.91
N VAL A 104 12.06 -7.97 19.07
CA VAL A 104 13.18 -8.89 19.29
C VAL A 104 12.72 -10.34 19.12
N GLU A 105 11.48 -10.65 19.53
CA GLU A 105 10.89 -11.99 19.37
C GLU A 105 10.68 -12.40 17.89
N ASP A 106 10.42 -11.43 17.00
CA ASP A 106 10.25 -11.70 15.56
C ASP A 106 11.56 -12.04 14.85
N LEU A 107 12.67 -11.48 15.34
CA LEU A 107 14.02 -11.74 14.81
C LEU A 107 14.50 -13.15 15.18
N ASP A 108 14.22 -13.58 16.41
CA ASP A 108 14.59 -14.92 16.89
C ASP A 108 13.87 -16.03 16.12
N ARG A 109 12.57 -15.85 15.80
CA ARG A 109 11.82 -16.80 14.95
C ARG A 109 12.36 -16.89 13.53
N LYS A 110 12.81 -15.77 12.95
CA LYS A 110 13.37 -15.74 11.59
C LYS A 110 14.73 -16.46 11.52
N ASN A 111 15.60 -16.24 12.48
CA ASN A 111 16.91 -16.90 12.53
C ASN A 111 16.79 -18.43 12.70
N SER A 112 15.76 -18.91 13.41
CA SER A 112 15.47 -20.35 13.52
C SER A 112 14.88 -20.99 12.26
N ALA A 113 14.31 -20.20 11.35
CA ALA A 113 13.69 -20.70 10.11
C ALA A 113 14.66 -20.75 8.92
N ASP A 114 15.73 -19.97 8.95
CA ASP A 114 16.76 -19.87 7.88
C ASP A 114 17.96 -20.83 8.10
N SER A 115 17.90 -21.65 9.16
CA SER A 115 18.95 -22.62 9.55
C SER A 115 18.60 -24.09 9.22
N GLY A 116 17.58 -24.31 8.36
CA GLY A 116 17.11 -25.62 7.92
C GLY A 116 17.26 -25.88 6.44
#